data_AF-A0AAV1EWB9-F1
#
_entry.id   AF-A0AAV1EWB9-F1
#
_cell.length_a   1.000
_cell.length_b   1.000
_cell.length_c   1.000
_cell.angle_alpha   90.00
_cell.angle_beta   90.00
_cell.angle_gamma   90.00
#
_symmetry.space_group_name_H-M   'P 1'
#
loop_
_entity.id
_entity.type
_entity.pdbx_description
1 polymer ?
#
loop_
_entity_poly.entity_id
_entity_poly.type
_entity_poly.pdbx_seq_one_letter_code
_entity_poly.pdbx_strand_id
1 'polypeptide(L)'
;MPPKSEKKKTAAKAKPSAVVDGVSTKEMSKDELWEHALRLREELDRVREEKSYFRQERDKSLEAWDISKRDLEETKARVRNKERQREEAMERHRVEIFEHKQKLKHLLSEQHNTIFKLKMDNLTSTSLIQNQHTEAELGLLGDVHSLQADHRERKLMNENRIRELKEKHQVELMKLVKYCDNRNREITMEYLKEVESVAEADRKKFSEEIQRLEEGYKDQVATLMKNQKRELEVAQHQALEKHREQKRMKDELLTLEKEKTRAAKRALAAQQKKKCLEESVQEAQKRLAELKKEKEERKKAGTEALKYMARVKVMKKQIRELDIGNVGLEQACMKVQRECDELRKKQMETILDIQQKSVRRDMILERKMAAMSKLEEEQEAQLSAAMASLNINRAKDYKAAN
;
A
#
# COMPACT_ATOMS: atom_id res chain seq x y z
N MET A 1 -106.02 51.72 1.70
CA MET A 1 -107.29 52.23 1.12
C MET A 1 -108.44 51.90 2.05
N PRO A 2 -109.19 52.88 2.57
CA PRO A 2 -110.49 52.67 3.23
C PRO A 2 -111.65 52.87 2.23
N PRO A 3 -112.86 52.37 2.54
CA PRO A 3 -114.01 53.28 2.67
C PRO A 3 -114.85 52.94 3.91
N LYS A 4 -115.20 53.92 4.75
CA LYS A 4 -116.31 54.90 4.64
C LYS A 4 -117.70 54.30 4.92
N SER A 5 -118.18 54.72 6.09
CA SER A 5 -119.54 54.85 6.61
C SER A 5 -120.68 55.04 5.60
N GLU A 6 -121.83 54.44 5.92
CA GLU A 6 -123.13 55.07 5.71
C GLU A 6 -123.92 55.13 7.03
N LYS A 7 -124.51 56.31 7.25
CA LYS A 7 -125.47 56.62 8.29
C LYS A 7 -126.88 56.59 7.68
N LYS A 8 -127.85 56.45 8.60
CA LYS A 8 -129.15 57.15 8.66
C LYS A 8 -130.36 56.31 8.22
N LYS A 9 -131.24 55.99 9.20
CA LYS A 9 -132.52 56.70 9.40
C LYS A 9 -133.28 56.16 10.61
N THR A 10 -133.76 57.11 11.41
CA THR A 10 -134.76 57.00 12.48
C THR A 10 -136.17 56.98 11.89
N ALA A 11 -137.06 56.12 12.38
CA ALA A 11 -138.50 56.36 12.35
C ALA A 11 -139.25 55.55 13.43
N ALA A 12 -139.95 56.31 14.28
CA ALA A 12 -141.27 56.05 14.86
C ALA A 12 -141.61 54.68 15.47
N LYS A 13 -141.51 54.63 16.80
CA LYS A 13 -142.60 54.34 17.76
C LYS A 13 -143.86 53.67 17.16
N ALA A 14 -143.87 52.35 17.18
CA ALA A 14 -145.07 51.54 17.38
C ALA A 14 -144.75 50.61 18.55
N LYS A 15 -145.57 50.60 19.61
CA LYS A 15 -145.47 49.62 20.70
C LYS A 15 -145.64 48.22 20.10
N PRO A 16 -144.63 47.34 20.11
CA PRO A 16 -144.90 45.92 20.05
C PRO A 16 -145.37 45.54 21.46
N SER A 17 -146.50 44.84 21.52
CA SER A 17 -146.88 44.03 22.66
C SER A 17 -145.64 43.35 23.24
N ALA A 18 -145.46 43.40 24.56
CA ALA A 18 -144.41 42.63 25.25
C ALA A 18 -144.79 41.15 25.16
N VAL A 19 -144.49 40.57 24.01
CA VAL A 19 -144.48 39.14 23.75
C VAL A 19 -143.10 38.68 24.21
N VAL A 20 -143.07 38.09 25.40
CA VAL A 20 -141.93 37.31 25.89
C VAL A 20 -142.38 35.86 25.79
N ASP A 21 -141.62 35.05 25.05
CA ASP A 21 -141.85 33.62 24.81
C ASP A 21 -143.22 33.21 24.25
N GLY A 22 -143.81 34.01 23.36
CA GLY A 22 -144.98 33.60 22.58
C GLY A 22 -146.29 33.44 23.38
N VAL A 23 -146.35 33.92 24.64
CA VAL A 23 -147.55 33.93 25.48
C VAL A 23 -147.99 35.37 25.80
N SER A 24 -149.29 35.64 25.67
CA SER A 24 -149.90 36.96 25.94
C SER A 24 -149.94 37.23 27.44
N THR A 25 -149.19 38.22 27.92
CA THR A 25 -149.13 38.65 29.34
C THR A 25 -150.43 39.26 29.88
N LYS A 26 -151.50 39.29 29.08
CA LYS A 26 -152.79 39.93 29.40
C LYS A 26 -153.81 38.99 30.05
N GLU A 27 -153.56 37.68 30.09
CA GLU A 27 -154.46 36.65 30.64
C GLU A 27 -153.86 35.83 31.80
N MET A 28 -152.64 36.14 32.24
CA MET A 28 -151.98 35.43 33.35
C MET A 28 -152.37 36.03 34.71
N SER A 29 -152.62 35.17 35.71
CA SER A 29 -152.89 35.59 37.09
C SER A 29 -151.65 36.27 37.71
N LYS A 30 -151.83 37.01 38.81
CA LYS A 30 -150.73 37.71 39.49
C LYS A 30 -149.59 36.75 39.87
N ASP A 31 -149.91 35.53 40.30
CA ASP A 31 -148.93 34.53 40.72
C ASP A 31 -148.22 33.89 39.51
N GLU A 32 -148.93 33.67 38.41
CA GLU A 32 -148.35 33.20 37.14
C GLU A 32 -147.40 34.24 36.52
N LEU A 33 -147.72 35.53 36.64
CA LEU A 33 -146.82 36.63 36.26
C LEU A 33 -145.57 36.68 37.16
N TRP A 34 -145.69 36.39 38.46
CA TRP A 34 -144.55 36.32 39.39
C TRP A 34 -143.64 35.13 39.08
N GLU A 35 -144.19 33.94 38.83
CA GLU A 35 -143.41 32.76 38.43
C GLU A 35 -142.72 32.95 37.09
N HIS A 36 -143.37 33.61 36.12
CA HIS A 36 -142.74 33.97 34.85
C HIS A 36 -141.62 35.00 35.04
N ALA A 37 -141.81 35.99 35.91
CA ALA A 37 -140.76 36.95 36.26
C ALA A 37 -139.57 36.29 36.98
N LEU A 38 -139.82 35.28 37.81
CA LEU A 38 -138.78 34.47 38.46
C LEU A 38 -138.00 33.63 37.43
N ARG A 39 -138.70 32.92 36.53
CA ARG A 39 -138.06 32.16 35.43
C ARG A 39 -137.18 33.04 34.56
N LEU A 40 -137.67 34.20 34.13
CA LEU A 40 -136.87 35.16 33.35
C LEU A 40 -135.65 35.66 34.13
N ARG A 41 -135.74 35.81 35.45
CA ARG A 41 -134.60 36.21 36.28
C ARG A 41 -133.57 35.07 36.38
N GLU A 42 -134.02 33.84 36.60
CA GLU A 42 -133.16 32.66 36.61
C GLU A 42 -132.45 32.46 35.25
N GLU A 43 -133.17 32.61 34.14
CA GLU A 43 -132.59 32.56 32.79
C GLU A 43 -131.58 33.68 32.57
N LEU A 44 -131.89 34.90 33.04
CA LEU A 44 -130.98 36.03 32.94
C LEU A 44 -129.71 35.83 33.77
N ASP A 45 -129.80 35.22 34.96
CA ASP A 45 -128.65 34.88 35.79
C ASP A 45 -127.85 33.70 35.20
N ARG A 46 -128.50 32.66 34.64
CA ARG A 46 -127.83 31.59 33.88
C ARG A 46 -127.06 32.15 32.68
N VAL A 47 -127.69 33.02 31.88
CA VAL A 47 -127.04 33.66 30.73
C VAL A 47 -125.86 34.54 31.18
N ARG A 48 -125.94 35.18 32.35
CA ARG A 48 -124.80 35.93 32.93
C ARG A 48 -123.65 35.01 33.33
N GLU A 49 -123.94 33.89 33.98
CA GLU A 49 -122.96 32.87 34.36
C GLU A 49 -122.29 32.26 33.12
N GLU A 50 -123.08 31.85 32.12
CA GLU A 50 -122.58 31.34 30.83
C GLU A 50 -121.70 32.39 30.14
N LYS A 51 -122.13 33.65 30.06
CA LYS A 51 -121.32 34.74 29.49
C LYS A 51 -120.04 34.97 30.29
N SER A 52 -120.06 34.78 31.61
CA SER A 52 -118.85 34.84 32.44
C SER A 52 -117.90 33.69 32.11
N TYR A 53 -118.43 32.46 32.06
CA TYR A 53 -117.69 31.25 31.71
C TYR A 53 -117.06 31.34 30.31
N PHE A 54 -117.84 31.69 29.29
CA PHE A 54 -117.32 31.83 27.92
C PHE A 54 -116.27 32.94 27.79
N ARG A 55 -116.37 34.02 28.58
CA ARG A 55 -115.30 35.02 28.65
C ARG A 55 -114.03 34.43 29.24
N GLN A 56 -114.13 33.69 30.33
CA GLN A 56 -112.98 33.03 30.94
C GLN A 56 -112.34 31.98 30.01
N GLU A 57 -113.14 31.15 29.33
CA GLU A 57 -112.63 30.16 28.38
C GLU A 57 -111.99 30.80 27.15
N ARG A 58 -112.55 31.91 26.66
CA ARG A 58 -111.91 32.71 25.61
C ARG A 58 -110.57 33.26 26.09
N ASP A 59 -110.51 33.82 27.30
CA ASP A 59 -109.28 34.42 27.82
C ASP A 59 -108.19 33.35 28.06
N LYS A 60 -108.57 32.18 28.59
CA LYS A 60 -107.68 31.00 28.67
C LYS A 60 -107.19 30.55 27.30
N SER A 61 -108.08 30.51 26.31
CA SER A 61 -107.73 30.12 24.94
C SER A 61 -106.76 31.12 24.29
N LEU A 62 -106.96 32.42 24.54
CA LEU A 62 -106.07 33.49 24.07
C LEU A 62 -104.70 33.42 24.76
N GLU A 63 -104.67 33.23 26.08
CA GLU A 63 -103.41 33.07 26.83
C GLU A 63 -102.63 31.84 26.36
N ALA A 64 -103.30 30.70 26.21
CA ALA A 64 -102.68 29.49 25.68
C ALA A 64 -102.16 29.68 24.25
N TRP A 65 -102.90 30.41 23.40
CA TRP A 65 -102.45 30.76 22.05
C TRP A 65 -101.21 31.68 22.07
N ASP A 66 -101.20 32.70 22.93
CA ASP A 66 -100.05 33.60 23.08
C ASP A 66 -98.81 32.87 23.60
N ILE A 67 -98.96 31.94 24.56
CA ILE A 67 -97.87 31.07 25.03
C ILE A 67 -97.36 30.21 23.90
N SER A 68 -98.23 29.47 23.20
CA SER A 68 -97.84 28.61 22.10
C SER A 68 -97.14 29.37 20.97
N LYS A 69 -97.57 30.61 20.69
CA LYS A 69 -96.92 31.50 19.73
C LYS A 69 -95.51 31.88 20.17
N ARG A 70 -95.32 32.26 21.44
CA ARG A 70 -94.00 32.56 22.00
C ARG A 70 -93.08 31.34 21.96
N ASP A 71 -93.57 30.16 22.36
CA ASP A 71 -92.81 28.90 22.32
C ASP A 71 -92.41 28.53 20.89
N LEU A 72 -93.30 28.76 19.91
CA LEU A 72 -92.99 28.56 18.49
C LEU A 72 -91.90 29.52 18.01
N GLU A 73 -91.93 30.79 18.43
CA GLU A 73 -90.90 31.78 18.09
C GLU A 73 -89.56 31.44 18.74
N GLU A 74 -89.56 31.02 20.01
CA GLU A 74 -88.37 30.60 20.74
C GLU A 74 -87.74 29.33 20.14
N THR A 75 -88.55 28.31 19.84
CA THR A 75 -88.07 27.09 19.18
C THR A 75 -87.51 27.37 17.80
N LYS A 76 -88.15 28.24 17.01
CA LYS A 76 -87.59 28.72 15.72
C LYS A 76 -86.25 29.43 15.91
N ALA A 77 -86.12 30.30 16.92
CA ALA A 77 -84.86 30.99 17.22
C ALA A 77 -83.76 30.00 17.65
N ARG A 78 -84.11 29.01 18.48
CA ARG A 78 -83.21 27.93 18.91
C ARG A 78 -82.71 27.10 17.74
N VAL A 79 -83.58 26.74 16.79
CA VAL A 79 -83.21 26.01 15.58
C VAL A 79 -82.21 26.82 14.73
N ARG A 80 -82.51 28.10 14.44
CA ARG A 80 -81.59 28.98 13.69
C ARG A 80 -80.24 29.13 14.37
N ASN A 81 -80.22 29.26 15.70
CA ASN A 81 -78.97 29.34 16.46
C ASN A 81 -78.18 28.04 16.38
N LYS A 82 -78.84 26.88 16.42
CA LYS A 82 -78.18 25.57 16.27
C LYS A 82 -77.66 25.34 14.85
N GLU A 83 -78.37 25.81 13.83
CA GLU A 83 -77.90 25.79 12.44
C GLU A 83 -76.65 26.64 12.28
N ARG A 84 -76.65 27.89 12.79
CA ARG A 84 -75.46 28.75 12.78
C ARG A 84 -74.27 28.11 13.51
N GLN A 85 -74.50 27.52 14.69
CA GLN A 85 -73.44 26.82 15.43
C GLN A 85 -72.86 25.64 14.63
N ARG A 86 -73.70 24.91 13.90
CA ARG A 86 -73.23 23.83 13.00
C ARG A 86 -72.43 24.40 11.84
N GLU A 87 -72.90 25.47 11.21
CA GLU A 87 -72.18 26.14 10.11
C GLU A 87 -70.81 26.65 10.56
N GLU A 88 -70.74 27.35 11.70
CA GLU A 88 -69.48 27.83 12.29
C GLU A 88 -68.53 26.68 12.66
N ALA A 89 -69.05 25.54 13.13
CA ALA A 89 -68.24 24.35 13.41
C ALA A 89 -67.72 23.70 12.12
N MET A 90 -68.56 23.60 11.08
CA MET A 90 -68.14 23.10 9.77
C MET A 90 -67.06 23.99 9.15
N GLU A 91 -67.18 25.32 9.26
CA GLU A 91 -66.18 26.25 8.73
C GLU A 91 -64.86 26.16 9.50
N ARG A 92 -64.91 26.08 10.84
CA ARG A 92 -63.70 25.82 11.65
C ARG A 92 -62.99 24.53 11.24
N HIS A 93 -63.74 23.44 11.08
CA HIS A 93 -63.16 22.17 10.63
C HIS A 93 -62.57 22.26 9.22
N ARG A 94 -63.19 23.01 8.30
CA ARG A 94 -62.62 23.23 6.96
C ARG A 94 -61.29 23.98 7.03
N VAL A 95 -61.23 25.04 7.84
CA VAL A 95 -59.99 25.81 8.05
C VAL A 95 -58.92 24.93 8.70
N GLU A 96 -59.24 24.16 9.74
CA GLU A 96 -58.32 23.22 10.39
C GLU A 96 -57.76 22.20 9.39
N ILE A 97 -58.62 21.57 8.57
CA ILE A 97 -58.19 20.64 7.52
C ILE A 97 -57.24 21.32 6.54
N PHE A 98 -57.55 22.56 6.12
CA PHE A 98 -56.69 23.31 5.21
C PHE A 98 -55.33 23.61 5.85
N GLU A 99 -55.30 24.08 7.09
CA GLU A 99 -54.05 24.34 7.82
C GLU A 99 -53.21 23.09 7.99
N HIS A 100 -53.81 21.97 8.39
CA HIS A 100 -53.11 20.69 8.51
C HIS A 100 -52.55 20.23 7.18
N LYS A 101 -53.30 20.40 6.08
CA LYS A 101 -52.83 20.10 4.73
C LYS A 101 -51.64 20.97 4.33
N GLN A 102 -51.65 22.27 4.66
CA GLN A 102 -50.52 23.16 4.38
C GLN A 102 -49.30 22.82 5.25
N LYS A 103 -49.49 22.53 6.55
CA LYS A 103 -48.43 22.08 7.46
C LYS A 103 -47.78 20.79 6.94
N LEU A 104 -48.57 19.83 6.48
CA LEU A 104 -48.06 18.59 5.89
C LEU A 104 -47.24 18.85 4.62
N LYS A 105 -47.74 19.70 3.71
CA LYS A 105 -46.99 20.10 2.50
C LYS A 105 -45.65 20.76 2.86
N HIS A 106 -45.66 21.66 3.83
CA HIS A 106 -44.45 22.33 4.29
C HIS A 106 -43.45 21.33 4.87
N LEU A 107 -43.87 20.47 5.81
CA LEU A 107 -43.02 19.42 6.38
C LEU A 107 -42.41 18.49 5.31
N LEU A 108 -43.21 18.06 4.33
CA LEU A 108 -42.71 17.25 3.22
C LEU A 108 -41.67 17.99 2.38
N SER A 109 -41.90 19.28 2.10
CA SER A 109 -40.93 20.10 1.37
C SER A 109 -39.64 20.33 2.15
N GLU A 110 -39.72 20.53 3.46
CA GLU A 110 -38.55 20.68 4.34
C GLU A 110 -37.75 19.40 4.43
N GLN A 111 -38.41 18.25 4.60
CA GLN A 111 -37.76 16.95 4.58
C GLN A 111 -37.07 16.69 3.24
N HIS A 112 -37.75 16.98 2.12
CA HIS A 112 -37.17 16.83 0.79
C HIS A 112 -35.93 17.72 0.60
N ASN A 113 -36.02 19.00 0.99
CA ASN A 113 -34.91 19.94 0.91
C ASN A 113 -33.73 19.53 1.79
N THR A 114 -34.00 19.01 2.99
CA THR A 114 -32.96 18.53 3.91
C THR A 114 -32.24 17.30 3.33
N ILE A 115 -33.00 16.33 2.82
CA ILE A 115 -32.43 15.15 2.14
C ILE A 115 -31.62 15.57 0.91
N PHE A 116 -32.11 16.52 0.12
CA PHE A 116 -31.40 17.03 -1.05
C PHE A 116 -30.08 17.69 -0.68
N LYS A 117 -30.06 18.57 0.33
CA LYS A 117 -28.84 19.20 0.86
C LYS A 117 -27.85 18.16 1.35
N LEU A 118 -28.27 17.21 2.19
CA LEU A 118 -27.40 16.13 2.67
C LEU A 118 -26.81 15.29 1.53
N LYS A 119 -27.59 15.01 0.48
CA LYS A 119 -27.09 14.30 -0.71
C LYS A 119 -26.05 15.12 -1.46
N MET A 120 -26.29 16.42 -1.68
CA MET A 120 -25.31 17.32 -2.30
C MET A 120 -24.03 17.45 -1.47
N ASP A 121 -24.14 17.62 -0.16
CA ASP A 121 -23.01 17.72 0.76
C ASP A 121 -22.18 16.43 0.76
N ASN A 122 -22.84 15.26 0.76
CA ASN A 122 -22.17 13.98 0.65
C ASN A 122 -21.47 13.81 -0.71
N LEU A 123 -22.10 14.23 -1.82
CA LEU A 123 -21.49 14.15 -3.15
C LEU A 123 -20.26 15.07 -3.27
N THR A 124 -20.38 16.31 -2.81
CA THR A 124 -19.28 17.29 -2.83
C THR A 124 -18.14 16.86 -1.92
N SER A 125 -18.43 16.37 -0.71
CA SER A 125 -17.43 15.81 0.21
C SER A 125 -16.73 14.58 -0.40
N THR A 126 -17.48 13.64 -0.97
CA THR A 126 -16.92 12.45 -1.63
C THR A 126 -16.03 12.84 -2.81
N SER A 127 -16.48 13.76 -3.65
CA SER A 127 -15.71 14.25 -4.79
C SER A 127 -14.43 14.98 -4.34
N LEU A 128 -14.49 15.77 -3.26
CA LEU A 128 -13.33 16.46 -2.70
C LEU A 128 -12.28 15.45 -2.19
N ILE A 129 -12.72 14.46 -1.41
CA ILE A 129 -11.85 13.40 -0.89
C ILE A 129 -11.22 12.61 -2.04
N GLN A 130 -12.01 12.25 -3.06
CA GLN A 130 -11.50 11.55 -4.23
C GLN A 130 -10.44 12.39 -4.96
N ASN A 131 -10.68 13.68 -5.19
CA ASN A 131 -9.72 14.57 -5.83
C ASN A 131 -8.42 14.67 -5.02
N GLN A 132 -8.51 14.84 -3.69
CA GLN A 132 -7.34 14.87 -2.81
C GLN A 132 -6.54 13.57 -2.85
N HIS A 133 -7.22 12.41 -2.88
CA HIS A 133 -6.54 11.13 -3.06
C HIS A 133 -5.83 11.04 -4.41
N THR A 134 -6.49 11.43 -5.50
CA THR A 134 -5.86 11.41 -6.83
C THR A 134 -4.65 12.34 -6.92
N GLU A 135 -4.72 13.54 -6.31
CA GLU A 135 -3.60 14.47 -6.26
C GLU A 135 -2.42 13.90 -5.45
N ALA A 136 -2.70 13.29 -4.30
CA ALA A 136 -1.68 12.64 -3.47
C ALA A 136 -1.03 11.45 -4.19
N GLU A 137 -1.82 10.61 -4.89
CA GLU A 137 -1.31 9.50 -5.69
C GLU A 137 -0.40 9.99 -6.83
N LEU A 138 -0.81 11.04 -7.54
CA LEU A 138 0.00 11.66 -8.60
C LEU A 138 1.31 12.24 -8.03
N GLY A 139 1.26 12.88 -6.86
CA GLY A 139 2.43 13.37 -6.16
C GLY A 139 3.42 12.25 -5.82
N LEU A 140 2.93 11.17 -5.20
CA LEU A 140 3.75 10.00 -4.85
C LEU A 140 4.34 9.31 -6.09
N LEU A 141 3.58 9.20 -7.19
CA LEU A 141 4.11 8.67 -8.45
C LEU A 141 5.25 9.55 -9.00
N GLY A 142 5.11 10.88 -8.91
CA GLY A 142 6.17 11.83 -9.24
C GLY A 142 7.43 11.62 -8.40
N ASP A 143 7.27 11.45 -7.08
CA ASP A 143 8.38 11.19 -6.16
C ASP A 143 9.09 9.87 -6.46
N VAL A 144 8.33 8.80 -6.75
CA VAL A 144 8.88 7.50 -7.14
C VAL A 144 9.72 7.61 -8.41
N HIS A 145 9.22 8.33 -9.43
CA HIS A 145 9.94 8.55 -10.68
C HIS A 145 11.23 9.36 -10.46
N SER A 146 11.15 10.43 -9.66
CA SER A 146 12.31 11.26 -9.29
C SER A 146 13.38 10.42 -8.56
N LEU A 147 12.98 9.68 -7.54
CA LEU A 147 13.89 8.80 -6.79
C LEU A 147 14.50 7.71 -7.67
N GLN A 148 13.75 7.18 -8.63
CA GLN A 148 14.27 6.20 -9.58
C GLN A 148 15.31 6.81 -10.52
N ALA A 149 15.10 8.04 -10.98
CA ALA A 149 16.08 8.78 -11.79
C ALA A 149 17.35 9.05 -10.98
N ASP A 150 17.23 9.58 -9.77
CA ASP A 150 18.35 9.82 -8.86
C ASP A 150 19.16 8.55 -8.57
N HIS A 151 18.48 7.42 -8.40
CA HIS A 151 19.13 6.13 -8.18
C HIS A 151 19.94 5.69 -9.40
N ARG A 152 19.39 5.86 -10.60
CA ARG A 152 20.11 5.57 -11.86
C ARG A 152 21.32 6.48 -12.01
N GLU A 153 21.18 7.76 -11.74
CA GLU A 153 22.28 8.73 -11.80
C GLU A 153 23.37 8.38 -10.79
N ARG A 154 23.02 8.12 -9.52
CA ARG A 154 23.97 7.71 -8.48
C ARG A 154 24.71 6.42 -8.85
N LYS A 155 24.03 5.44 -9.46
CA LYS A 155 24.67 4.22 -9.97
C LYS A 155 25.71 4.54 -11.04
N LEU A 156 25.35 5.35 -12.04
CA LEU A 156 26.27 5.76 -13.11
C LEU A 156 27.48 6.54 -12.56
N MET A 157 27.24 7.46 -11.63
CA MET A 157 28.31 8.22 -10.96
C MET A 157 29.27 7.29 -10.20
N ASN A 158 28.75 6.31 -9.47
CA ASN A 158 29.57 5.33 -8.75
C ASN A 158 30.38 4.45 -9.72
N GLU A 159 29.79 3.98 -10.81
CA GLU A 159 30.49 3.21 -11.84
C GLU A 159 31.62 4.02 -12.48
N ASN A 160 31.35 5.28 -12.83
CA ASN A 160 32.36 6.21 -13.35
C ASN A 160 33.49 6.42 -12.33
N ARG A 161 33.15 6.61 -11.05
CA ARG A 161 34.16 6.77 -9.99
C ARG A 161 35.05 5.55 -9.82
N ILE A 162 34.48 4.34 -9.89
CA ILE A 162 35.25 3.10 -9.85
C ILE A 162 36.17 3.00 -11.08
N ARG A 163 35.68 3.37 -12.26
CA ARG A 163 36.48 3.37 -13.50
C ARG A 163 37.66 4.33 -13.40
N GLU A 164 37.43 5.56 -12.95
CA GLU A 164 38.48 6.56 -12.71
C GLU A 164 39.55 6.05 -11.73
N LEU A 165 39.13 5.41 -10.63
CA LEU A 165 40.06 4.87 -9.65
C LEU A 165 40.92 3.73 -10.23
N LYS A 166 40.32 2.85 -11.04
CA LYS A 166 41.05 1.78 -11.74
C LYS A 166 42.06 2.34 -12.73
N GLU A 167 41.68 3.34 -13.51
CA GLU A 167 42.57 4.01 -14.46
C GLU A 167 43.75 4.69 -13.74
N LYS A 168 43.48 5.42 -12.65
CA LYS A 168 44.54 6.02 -11.81
C LYS A 168 45.50 4.97 -11.27
N HIS A 169 44.98 3.87 -10.73
CA HIS A 169 45.80 2.77 -10.24
C HIS A 169 46.66 2.13 -11.34
N GLN A 170 46.10 1.92 -12.54
CA GLN A 170 46.84 1.39 -13.68
C GLN A 170 47.97 2.32 -14.11
N VAL A 171 47.74 3.64 -14.12
CA VAL A 171 48.76 4.65 -14.40
C VAL A 171 49.88 4.61 -13.35
N GLU A 172 49.55 4.51 -12.07
CA GLU A 172 50.54 4.39 -10.99
C GLU A 172 51.36 3.10 -11.09
N LEU A 173 50.73 1.95 -11.35
CA LEU A 173 51.42 0.70 -11.60
C LEU A 173 52.39 0.82 -12.78
N MET A 174 51.97 1.45 -13.88
CA MET A 174 52.82 1.65 -15.05
C MET A 174 54.02 2.56 -14.74
N LYS A 175 53.84 3.60 -13.91
CA LYS A 175 54.95 4.44 -13.42
C LYS A 175 55.93 3.61 -12.59
N LEU A 176 55.43 2.77 -11.68
CA LEU A 176 56.27 1.92 -10.82
C LEU A 176 57.03 0.87 -11.63
N VAL A 177 56.40 0.22 -12.60
CA VAL A 177 57.07 -0.73 -13.50
C VAL A 177 58.18 -0.03 -14.28
N LYS A 178 57.91 1.15 -14.87
CA LYS A 178 58.95 1.94 -15.56
C LYS A 178 60.10 2.32 -14.64
N TYR A 179 59.82 2.69 -13.39
CA TYR A 179 60.84 2.99 -12.39
C TYR A 179 61.72 1.76 -12.09
N CYS A 180 61.10 0.60 -11.84
CA CYS A 180 61.82 -0.65 -11.60
C CYS A 180 62.66 -1.09 -12.81
N ASP A 181 62.12 -0.99 -14.03
CA ASP A 181 62.84 -1.31 -15.26
C ASP A 181 64.07 -0.43 -15.45
N ASN A 182 63.92 0.89 -15.22
CA ASN A 182 65.04 1.81 -15.30
C ASN A 182 66.10 1.50 -14.23
N ARG A 183 65.69 1.23 -12.99
CA ARG A 183 66.62 0.86 -11.92
C ARG A 183 67.34 -0.46 -12.21
N ASN A 184 66.63 -1.45 -12.77
CA ASN A 184 67.24 -2.70 -13.20
C ASN A 184 68.27 -2.48 -14.32
N ARG A 185 67.97 -1.61 -15.28
CA ARG A 185 68.91 -1.25 -16.37
C ARG A 185 70.16 -0.56 -15.83
N GLU A 186 70.00 0.39 -14.91
CA GLU A 186 71.12 1.07 -14.23
C GLU A 186 72.03 0.06 -13.54
N ILE A 187 71.46 -0.79 -12.69
CA ILE A 187 72.19 -1.84 -11.96
C ILE A 187 72.90 -2.79 -12.93
N THR A 188 72.22 -3.21 -14.01
CA THR A 188 72.82 -4.09 -15.02
C THR A 188 74.00 -3.41 -15.72
N MET A 189 73.88 -2.13 -16.06
CA MET A 189 74.98 -1.35 -16.64
C MET A 189 76.16 -1.20 -15.67
N GLU A 190 75.89 -0.94 -14.39
CA GLU A 190 76.93 -0.87 -13.36
C GLU A 190 77.70 -2.20 -13.26
N TYR A 191 76.99 -3.33 -13.16
CA TYR A 191 77.62 -4.65 -13.12
C TYR A 191 78.39 -5.00 -14.41
N LEU A 192 77.86 -4.65 -15.59
CA LEU A 192 78.56 -4.89 -16.86
C LEU A 192 79.88 -4.12 -16.93
N LYS A 193 79.88 -2.84 -16.54
CA LYS A 193 81.09 -2.01 -16.48
C LYS A 193 82.12 -2.60 -15.51
N GLU A 194 81.68 -3.11 -14.37
CA GLU A 194 82.57 -3.71 -13.38
C GLU A 194 83.20 -5.01 -13.91
N VAL A 195 82.42 -5.87 -14.57
CA VAL A 195 82.92 -7.08 -15.24
C VAL A 195 83.93 -6.73 -16.35
N GLU A 196 83.65 -5.71 -17.16
CA GLU A 196 84.57 -5.23 -18.20
C GLU A 196 85.88 -4.71 -17.59
N SER A 197 85.80 -3.88 -16.53
CA SER A 197 86.98 -3.37 -15.82
C SER A 197 87.84 -4.50 -15.24
N VAL A 198 87.23 -5.54 -14.65
CA VAL A 198 87.95 -6.70 -14.12
C VAL A 198 88.60 -7.49 -15.27
N ALA A 199 87.87 -7.72 -16.36
CA ALA A 199 88.40 -8.42 -17.52
C ALA A 199 89.57 -7.66 -18.18
N GLU A 200 89.52 -6.34 -18.25
CA GLU A 200 90.64 -5.51 -18.72
C GLU A 200 91.84 -5.57 -17.78
N ALA A 201 91.61 -5.53 -16.47
CA ALA A 201 92.68 -5.68 -15.48
C ALA A 201 93.37 -7.05 -15.60
N ASP A 202 92.60 -8.12 -15.75
CA ASP A 202 93.16 -9.46 -15.92
C ASP A 202 93.88 -9.63 -17.27
N ARG A 203 93.37 -9.04 -18.36
CA ARG A 203 94.09 -8.98 -19.65
C ARG A 203 95.44 -8.27 -19.51
N LYS A 204 95.50 -7.17 -18.76
CA LYS A 204 96.76 -6.46 -18.48
C LYS A 204 97.72 -7.33 -17.70
N LYS A 205 97.28 -7.98 -16.60
CA LYS A 205 98.10 -8.92 -15.84
C LYS A 205 98.65 -10.05 -16.70
N PHE A 206 97.82 -10.67 -17.55
CA PHE A 206 98.26 -11.71 -18.47
C PHE A 206 99.29 -11.19 -19.48
N SER A 207 99.08 -9.99 -20.04
CA SER A 207 100.04 -9.36 -20.94
C SER A 207 101.39 -9.08 -20.26
N GLU A 208 101.37 -8.58 -19.03
CA GLU A 208 102.57 -8.33 -18.23
C GLU A 208 103.31 -9.63 -17.85
N GLU A 209 102.57 -10.70 -17.56
CA GLU A 209 103.15 -12.01 -17.26
C GLU A 209 103.76 -12.65 -18.52
N ILE A 210 103.11 -12.54 -19.67
CA ILE A 210 103.67 -12.94 -20.97
C ILE A 210 104.95 -12.15 -21.27
N GLN A 211 104.94 -10.82 -21.11
CA GLN A 211 106.13 -9.99 -21.32
C GLN A 211 107.29 -10.39 -20.41
N ARG A 212 107.03 -10.61 -19.10
CA ARG A 212 108.05 -11.11 -18.16
C ARG A 212 108.62 -12.46 -18.57
N LEU A 213 107.78 -13.39 -19.04
CA LEU A 213 108.23 -14.68 -19.54
C LEU A 213 109.07 -14.52 -20.82
N GLU A 214 108.63 -13.69 -21.76
CA GLU A 214 109.36 -13.40 -22.99
C GLU A 214 110.73 -12.76 -22.73
N GLU A 215 110.82 -11.81 -21.79
CA GLU A 215 112.08 -11.23 -21.33
C GLU A 215 112.99 -12.29 -20.70
N GLY A 216 112.45 -13.12 -19.81
CA GLY A 216 113.19 -14.25 -19.23
C GLY A 216 113.69 -15.25 -20.28
N TYR A 217 112.88 -15.55 -21.30
CA TYR A 217 113.30 -16.39 -22.43
C TYR A 217 114.35 -15.71 -23.29
N LYS A 218 114.24 -14.39 -23.55
CA LYS A 218 115.26 -13.61 -24.26
C LYS A 218 116.60 -13.63 -23.51
N ASP A 219 116.58 -13.45 -22.20
CA ASP A 219 117.76 -13.51 -21.35
C ASP A 219 118.37 -14.92 -21.33
N GLN A 220 117.55 -15.97 -21.26
CA GLN A 220 117.99 -17.35 -21.38
C GLN A 220 118.62 -17.64 -22.75
N VAL A 221 118.02 -17.15 -23.84
CA VAL A 221 118.59 -17.26 -25.19
C VAL A 221 119.90 -16.49 -25.30
N ALA A 222 119.99 -15.28 -24.75
CA ALA A 222 121.21 -14.47 -24.77
C ALA A 222 122.34 -15.12 -23.96
N THR A 223 122.04 -15.68 -22.79
CA THR A 223 123.01 -16.42 -21.97
C THR A 223 123.45 -17.71 -22.64
N LEU A 224 122.52 -18.48 -23.23
CA LEU A 224 122.83 -19.65 -24.06
C LEU A 224 123.73 -19.29 -25.24
N MET A 225 123.42 -18.24 -25.99
CA MET A 225 124.23 -17.76 -27.12
C MET A 225 125.63 -17.33 -26.68
N LYS A 226 125.76 -16.64 -25.54
CA LYS A 226 127.06 -16.26 -24.97
C LYS A 226 127.88 -17.47 -24.53
N ASN A 227 127.23 -18.46 -23.91
CA ASN A 227 127.88 -19.70 -23.52
C ASN A 227 128.29 -20.53 -24.75
N GLN A 228 127.43 -20.67 -25.76
CA GLN A 228 127.77 -21.32 -27.02
C GLN A 228 128.92 -20.61 -27.74
N LYS A 229 128.97 -19.27 -27.71
CA LYS A 229 130.10 -18.52 -28.26
C LYS A 229 131.40 -18.82 -27.52
N ARG A 230 131.36 -18.86 -26.18
CA ARG A 230 132.51 -19.30 -25.36
C ARG A 230 132.90 -20.74 -25.62
N GLU A 231 131.94 -21.65 -25.75
CA GLU A 231 132.17 -23.06 -26.10
C GLU A 231 132.76 -23.19 -27.50
N LEU A 232 132.34 -22.36 -28.46
CA LEU A 232 132.95 -22.27 -29.80
C LEU A 232 134.38 -21.74 -29.72
N GLU A 233 134.66 -20.71 -28.93
CA GLU A 233 136.01 -20.20 -28.70
C GLU A 233 136.91 -21.26 -28.03
N VAL A 234 136.39 -21.98 -27.04
CA VAL A 234 137.05 -23.13 -26.40
C VAL A 234 137.24 -24.27 -27.39
N ALA A 235 136.23 -24.60 -28.21
CA ALA A 235 136.31 -25.64 -29.22
C ALA A 235 137.30 -25.27 -30.34
N GLN A 236 137.43 -23.99 -30.70
CA GLN A 236 138.44 -23.49 -31.64
C GLN A 236 139.84 -23.59 -31.03
N HIS A 237 140.01 -23.23 -29.75
CA HIS A 237 141.27 -23.44 -29.02
C HIS A 237 141.62 -24.93 -28.91
N GLN A 238 140.66 -25.78 -28.59
CA GLN A 238 140.83 -27.22 -28.50
C GLN A 238 141.02 -27.86 -29.88
N ALA A 239 140.45 -27.31 -30.96
CA ALA A 239 140.69 -27.79 -32.32
C ALA A 239 142.12 -27.46 -32.79
N LEU A 240 142.67 -26.32 -32.40
CA LEU A 240 144.08 -25.97 -32.62
C LEU A 240 145.04 -26.88 -31.85
N GLU A 241 144.70 -27.23 -30.60
CA GLU A 241 145.46 -28.20 -29.80
C GLU A 241 145.31 -29.65 -30.31
N LYS A 242 144.10 -30.08 -30.68
CA LYS A 242 143.83 -31.40 -31.26
C LYS A 242 144.45 -31.57 -32.64
N HIS A 243 144.60 -30.52 -33.45
CA HIS A 243 145.35 -30.59 -34.71
C HIS A 243 146.86 -30.79 -34.47
N ARG A 244 147.40 -30.40 -33.30
CA ARG A 244 148.79 -30.70 -32.89
C ARG A 244 148.93 -32.13 -32.35
N GLU A 245 147.90 -32.67 -31.69
CA GLU A 245 147.88 -34.04 -31.14
C GLU A 245 147.45 -35.14 -32.15
N GLN A 246 146.60 -34.83 -33.15
CA GLN A 246 146.21 -35.75 -34.24
C GLN A 246 147.38 -36.17 -35.15
N LYS A 247 148.52 -35.48 -35.09
CA LYS A 247 149.75 -35.90 -35.77
C LYS A 247 150.60 -36.89 -34.94
N ARG A 248 150.25 -37.10 -33.66
CA ARG A 248 150.96 -38.03 -32.74
C ARG A 248 150.13 -39.26 -32.36
N MET A 249 148.80 -39.16 -32.28
CA MET A 249 147.92 -40.24 -31.78
C MET A 249 147.31 -41.11 -32.90
N LYS A 250 148.09 -41.42 -33.94
CA LYS A 250 147.68 -42.29 -35.06
C LYS A 250 148.19 -43.74 -34.94
N ASP A 251 148.96 -44.06 -33.89
CA ASP A 251 149.57 -45.37 -33.69
C ASP A 251 149.06 -46.17 -32.48
N GLU A 252 148.03 -45.73 -31.75
CA GLU A 252 147.45 -46.54 -30.67
C GLU A 252 145.95 -46.77 -30.89
N LEU A 253 145.73 -47.83 -31.65
CA LEU A 253 144.50 -48.56 -31.86
C LEU A 253 143.78 -48.95 -30.55
N LEU A 254 142.47 -49.16 -30.72
CA LEU A 254 141.73 -50.29 -30.16
C LEU A 254 141.77 -50.46 -28.63
N THR A 255 140.96 -49.69 -27.90
CA THR A 255 140.26 -50.19 -26.70
C THR A 255 138.89 -49.52 -26.52
N LEU A 256 137.83 -50.33 -26.65
CA LEU A 256 136.50 -50.17 -26.03
C LEU A 256 135.67 -48.95 -26.48
N GLU A 257 134.75 -49.03 -27.42
CA GLU A 257 133.61 -49.96 -27.54
C GLU A 257 132.95 -50.38 -26.20
N LYS A 258 131.70 -49.89 -26.04
CA LYS A 258 130.62 -50.30 -25.10
C LYS A 258 130.43 -49.45 -23.85
N GLU A 259 129.54 -48.45 -23.97
CA GLU A 259 128.53 -48.13 -22.93
C GLU A 259 127.47 -47.14 -23.45
N LYS A 260 126.47 -47.64 -24.21
CA LYS A 260 125.19 -46.92 -24.36
C LYS A 260 124.05 -47.86 -24.68
N THR A 261 123.65 -48.64 -23.68
CA THR A 261 122.36 -49.33 -23.72
C THR A 261 121.44 -48.83 -22.61
N ARG A 262 120.15 -48.72 -22.98
CA ARG A 262 118.96 -48.84 -22.11
C ARG A 262 118.60 -47.66 -21.19
N ALA A 263 117.95 -46.65 -21.78
CA ALA A 263 117.01 -45.78 -21.06
C ALA A 263 115.76 -45.45 -21.90
N ALA A 264 115.23 -46.43 -22.65
CA ALA A 264 114.12 -46.23 -23.58
C ALA A 264 112.94 -47.21 -23.37
N LYS A 265 112.68 -47.62 -22.14
CA LYS A 265 111.41 -48.28 -21.77
C LYS A 265 111.03 -47.92 -20.33
N ARG A 266 110.16 -46.91 -20.15
CA ARG A 266 109.33 -46.76 -18.92
C ARG A 266 108.15 -45.77 -19.00
N ALA A 267 107.85 -45.13 -20.13
CA ALA A 267 106.87 -44.03 -20.18
C ALA A 267 105.59 -44.30 -20.99
N LEU A 268 105.07 -45.55 -21.04
CA LEU A 268 103.85 -45.85 -21.80
C LEU A 268 102.78 -46.68 -21.07
N ALA A 269 102.82 -46.74 -19.72
CA ALA A 269 101.85 -47.53 -18.94
C ALA A 269 100.89 -46.71 -18.04
N ALA A 270 100.92 -45.36 -18.05
CA ALA A 270 100.13 -44.53 -17.14
C ALA A 270 98.91 -43.81 -17.76
N GLN A 271 98.68 -43.91 -19.08
CA GLN A 271 97.72 -43.04 -19.79
C GLN A 271 96.28 -43.60 -19.90
N GLN A 272 96.06 -44.89 -19.63
CA GLN A 272 94.73 -45.52 -19.84
C GLN A 272 93.83 -45.60 -18.59
N LYS A 273 94.35 -45.44 -17.36
CA LYS A 273 93.51 -45.44 -16.13
C LYS A 273 92.93 -44.07 -15.75
N LYS A 274 93.51 -42.96 -16.25
CA LYS A 274 93.04 -41.60 -15.95
C LYS A 274 91.72 -41.25 -16.65
N LYS A 275 91.49 -41.81 -17.85
CA LYS A 275 90.31 -41.53 -18.68
C LYS A 275 89.00 -42.14 -18.15
N CYS A 276 89.04 -43.37 -17.61
CA CYS A 276 87.86 -44.03 -17.04
C CYS A 276 87.37 -43.45 -15.70
N LEU A 277 88.24 -42.76 -14.94
CA LEU A 277 87.85 -42.16 -13.66
C LEU A 277 87.22 -40.77 -13.86
N GLU A 278 87.61 -40.02 -14.89
CA GLU A 278 87.04 -38.69 -15.21
C GLU A 278 85.57 -38.79 -15.68
N GLU A 279 85.22 -39.82 -16.45
CA GLU A 279 83.85 -40.08 -16.93
C GLU A 279 82.91 -40.48 -15.78
N SER A 280 83.37 -41.35 -14.87
CA SER A 280 82.64 -41.76 -13.66
C SER A 280 82.35 -40.59 -12.72
N VAL A 281 83.28 -39.65 -12.57
CA VAL A 281 83.13 -38.47 -11.71
C VAL A 281 82.16 -37.45 -12.34
N GLN A 282 82.19 -37.25 -13.65
CA GLN A 282 81.22 -36.36 -14.33
C GLN A 282 79.79 -36.89 -14.27
N GLU A 283 79.60 -38.20 -14.38
CA GLU A 283 78.26 -38.80 -14.30
C GLU A 283 77.68 -38.75 -12.88
N ALA A 284 78.53 -38.92 -11.86
CA ALA A 284 78.16 -38.71 -10.46
C ALA A 284 77.79 -37.24 -10.17
N GLN A 285 78.52 -36.27 -10.75
CA GLN A 285 78.22 -34.83 -10.59
C GLN A 285 76.89 -34.43 -11.25
N LYS A 286 76.55 -34.98 -12.43
CA LYS A 286 75.26 -34.72 -13.09
C LYS A 286 74.08 -35.26 -12.27
N ARG A 287 74.16 -36.50 -11.77
CA ARG A 287 73.12 -37.08 -10.90
C ARG A 287 72.92 -36.29 -9.60
N LEU A 288 73.99 -35.72 -9.04
CA LEU A 288 73.92 -34.89 -7.84
C LEU A 288 73.24 -33.54 -8.11
N ALA A 289 73.41 -32.96 -9.31
CA ALA A 289 72.73 -31.74 -9.72
C ALA A 289 71.22 -31.97 -9.99
N GLU A 290 70.87 -33.09 -10.62
CA GLU A 290 69.48 -33.50 -10.88
C GLU A 290 68.71 -33.74 -9.58
N LEU A 291 69.30 -34.50 -8.63
CA LEU A 291 68.70 -34.74 -7.31
C LEU A 291 68.53 -33.45 -6.48
N LYS A 292 69.43 -32.46 -6.64
CA LYS A 292 69.28 -31.14 -6.00
C LYS A 292 68.12 -30.34 -6.60
N LYS A 293 67.90 -30.39 -7.91
CA LYS A 293 66.75 -29.77 -8.58
C LYS A 293 65.43 -30.39 -8.11
N GLU A 294 65.33 -31.72 -8.12
CA GLU A 294 64.12 -32.42 -7.63
C GLU A 294 63.80 -32.09 -6.17
N LYS A 295 64.81 -31.94 -5.31
CA LYS A 295 64.61 -31.60 -3.90
C LYS A 295 64.05 -30.18 -3.74
N GLU A 296 64.52 -29.22 -4.53
CA GLU A 296 63.99 -27.85 -4.53
C GLU A 296 62.56 -27.79 -5.10
N GLU A 297 62.26 -28.55 -6.15
CA GLU A 297 60.90 -28.66 -6.69
C GLU A 297 59.93 -29.28 -5.70
N ARG A 298 60.32 -30.36 -4.99
CA ARG A 298 59.52 -30.95 -3.91
C ARG A 298 59.27 -29.98 -2.76
N LYS A 299 60.25 -29.13 -2.40
CA LYS A 299 60.05 -28.08 -1.37
C LYS A 299 59.05 -27.04 -1.83
N LYS A 300 59.16 -26.56 -3.07
CA LYS A 300 58.21 -25.59 -3.64
C LYS A 300 56.79 -26.14 -3.66
N ALA A 301 56.61 -27.37 -4.14
CA ALA A 301 55.32 -28.07 -4.12
C ALA A 301 54.74 -28.21 -2.69
N GLY A 302 55.58 -28.50 -1.70
CA GLY A 302 55.17 -28.54 -0.28
C GLY A 302 54.66 -27.18 0.23
N THR A 303 55.33 -26.07 -0.12
CA THR A 303 54.86 -24.73 0.28
C THR A 303 53.56 -24.31 -0.39
N GLU A 304 53.34 -24.71 -1.66
CA GLU A 304 52.10 -24.47 -2.37
C GLU A 304 50.94 -25.28 -1.80
N ALA A 305 51.19 -26.56 -1.47
CA ALA A 305 50.20 -27.42 -0.80
C ALA A 305 49.73 -26.83 0.54
N LEU A 306 50.63 -26.23 1.33
CA LEU A 306 50.27 -25.53 2.56
C LEU A 306 49.40 -24.29 2.31
N LYS A 307 49.69 -23.50 1.26
CA LYS A 307 48.85 -22.36 0.85
C LYS A 307 47.46 -22.81 0.43
N TYR A 308 47.34 -23.90 -0.34
CA TYR A 308 46.06 -24.49 -0.72
C TYR A 308 45.29 -25.00 0.51
N MET A 309 45.94 -25.70 1.44
CA MET A 309 45.31 -26.15 2.68
C MET A 309 44.78 -24.98 3.54
N ALA A 310 45.51 -23.87 3.61
CA ALA A 310 45.05 -22.68 4.32
C ALA A 310 43.79 -22.09 3.68
N ARG A 311 43.75 -21.97 2.34
CA ARG A 311 42.56 -21.53 1.60
C ARG A 311 41.37 -22.45 1.81
N VAL A 312 41.58 -23.77 1.77
CA VAL A 312 40.53 -24.77 2.02
C VAL A 312 39.97 -24.65 3.44
N LYS A 313 40.81 -24.39 4.45
CA LYS A 313 40.33 -24.17 5.83
C LYS A 313 39.45 -22.92 5.93
N VAL A 314 39.81 -21.83 5.26
CA VAL A 314 39.01 -20.59 5.23
C VAL A 314 37.68 -20.84 4.52
N MET A 315 37.69 -21.47 3.34
CA MET A 315 36.46 -21.82 2.61
C MET A 315 35.55 -22.73 3.43
N LYS A 316 36.09 -23.75 4.13
CA LYS A 316 35.31 -24.61 5.04
C LYS A 316 34.70 -23.85 6.22
N LYS A 317 35.33 -22.75 6.67
CA LYS A 317 34.75 -21.90 7.72
C LYS A 317 33.59 -21.07 7.16
N GLN A 318 33.78 -20.46 5.99
CA GLN A 318 32.74 -19.69 5.29
C GLN A 318 31.51 -20.53 4.95
N ILE A 319 31.70 -21.78 4.47
CA ILE A 319 30.59 -22.70 4.19
C ILE A 319 29.77 -22.95 5.46
N ARG A 320 30.43 -23.22 6.60
CA ARG A 320 29.73 -23.45 7.88
C ARG A 320 29.00 -22.21 8.38
N GLU A 321 29.58 -21.03 8.23
CA GLU A 321 28.92 -19.76 8.58
C GLU A 321 27.67 -19.52 7.71
N LEU A 322 27.77 -19.79 6.41
CA LEU A 322 26.64 -19.70 5.47
C LEU A 322 25.55 -20.73 5.79
N ASP A 323 25.91 -21.98 6.10
CA ASP A 323 24.94 -23.02 6.47
C ASP A 323 24.15 -22.63 7.73
N ILE A 324 24.82 -22.10 8.76
CA ILE A 324 24.15 -21.61 9.98
C ILE A 324 23.23 -20.44 9.65
N GLY A 325 23.68 -19.51 8.79
CA GLY A 325 22.87 -18.39 8.32
C GLY A 325 21.62 -18.84 7.55
N ASN A 326 21.76 -19.81 6.66
CA ASN A 326 20.65 -20.38 5.90
C ASN A 326 19.62 -21.04 6.81
N VAL A 327 20.05 -21.86 7.78
CA VAL A 327 19.14 -22.47 8.76
C VAL A 327 18.38 -21.40 9.56
N GLY A 328 19.05 -20.30 9.95
CA GLY A 328 18.41 -19.18 10.62
C GLY A 328 17.35 -18.48 9.76
N LEU A 329 17.66 -18.25 8.47
CA LEU A 329 16.72 -17.66 7.51
C LEU A 329 15.52 -18.57 7.24
N GLU A 330 15.74 -19.88 7.08
CA GLU A 330 14.66 -20.87 6.92
C GLU A 330 13.71 -20.85 8.11
N GLN A 331 14.24 -20.84 9.34
CA GLN A 331 13.42 -20.72 10.55
C GLN A 331 12.62 -19.41 10.61
N ALA A 332 13.21 -18.29 10.18
CA ALA A 332 12.52 -17.01 10.11
C ALA A 332 11.38 -17.04 9.06
N CYS A 333 11.64 -17.58 7.86
CA CYS A 333 10.63 -17.77 6.83
C CYS A 333 9.47 -18.65 7.33
N MET A 334 9.76 -19.76 8.02
CA MET A 334 8.73 -20.60 8.61
C MET A 334 7.88 -19.87 9.65
N LYS A 335 8.46 -18.96 10.45
CA LYS A 335 7.69 -18.15 11.41
C LYS A 335 6.76 -17.17 10.71
N VAL A 336 7.28 -16.42 9.74
CA VAL A 336 6.47 -15.48 8.94
C VAL A 336 5.35 -16.20 8.20
N GLN A 337 5.60 -17.39 7.67
CA GLN A 337 4.58 -18.21 7.02
C GLN A 337 3.44 -18.57 7.99
N ARG A 338 3.78 -19.02 9.21
CA ARG A 338 2.78 -19.33 10.24
C ARG A 338 1.95 -18.10 10.63
N GLU A 339 2.60 -16.95 10.82
CA GLU A 339 1.91 -15.69 11.13
C GLU A 339 0.96 -15.27 10.01
N CYS A 340 1.38 -15.41 8.75
CA CYS A 340 0.52 -15.16 7.59
C CYS A 340 -0.69 -16.10 7.56
N ASP A 341 -0.49 -17.39 7.82
CA ASP A 341 -1.55 -18.38 7.81
C ASP A 341 -2.55 -18.15 8.96
N GLU A 342 -2.06 -17.79 10.15
CA GLU A 342 -2.91 -17.41 11.30
C GLU A 342 -3.72 -16.14 11.02
N LEU A 343 -3.11 -15.12 10.41
CA LEU A 343 -3.81 -13.89 10.02
C LEU A 343 -4.90 -14.17 8.98
N ARG A 344 -4.61 -14.99 7.96
CA ARG A 344 -5.60 -15.40 6.96
C ARG A 344 -6.77 -16.15 7.61
N LYS A 345 -6.48 -17.04 8.56
CA LYS A 345 -7.52 -17.77 9.30
C LYS A 345 -8.42 -16.81 10.09
N LYS A 346 -7.83 -15.87 10.85
CA LYS A 346 -8.58 -14.85 11.60
C LYS A 346 -9.42 -13.94 10.69
N GLN A 347 -8.89 -13.55 9.54
CA GLN A 347 -9.64 -12.78 8.54
C GLN A 347 -10.86 -13.56 8.04
N MET A 348 -10.69 -14.84 7.70
CA MET A 348 -11.79 -15.70 7.27
C MET A 348 -12.87 -15.85 8.35
N GLU A 349 -12.45 -16.09 9.60
CA GLU A 349 -13.37 -16.18 10.75
C GLU A 349 -14.16 -14.88 10.95
N THR A 350 -13.50 -13.72 10.81
CA THR A 350 -14.14 -12.41 10.95
C THR A 350 -15.14 -12.14 9.82
N ILE A 351 -14.81 -12.50 8.57
CA ILE A 351 -15.71 -12.38 7.42
C ILE A 351 -16.96 -13.23 7.65
N LEU A 352 -16.79 -14.49 8.07
CA LEU A 352 -17.91 -15.38 8.36
C LEU A 352 -18.80 -14.85 9.48
N ASP A 353 -18.24 -14.31 10.56
CA ASP A 353 -19.00 -13.72 11.66
C ASP A 353 -19.79 -12.47 11.20
N ILE A 354 -19.19 -11.61 10.38
CA ILE A 354 -19.88 -10.44 9.79
C ILE A 354 -21.05 -10.89 8.90
N GLN A 355 -20.84 -11.90 8.04
CA GLN A 355 -21.88 -12.46 7.18
C GLN A 355 -23.01 -13.09 8.01
N GLN A 356 -22.70 -13.84 9.06
CA GLN A 356 -23.73 -14.39 9.95
C GLN A 356 -24.52 -13.26 10.64
N LYS A 357 -23.85 -12.20 11.07
CA LYS A 357 -24.51 -11.03 11.69
C LYS A 357 -25.35 -10.23 10.69
N SER A 358 -24.97 -10.15 9.41
CA SER A 358 -25.81 -9.52 8.39
C SER A 358 -27.05 -10.36 8.12
N VAL A 359 -26.88 -11.67 7.87
CA VAL A 359 -28.02 -12.59 7.64
C VAL A 359 -29.01 -12.58 8.80
N ARG A 360 -28.54 -12.55 10.05
CA ARG A 360 -29.44 -12.42 11.22
C ARG A 360 -30.19 -11.09 11.23
N ARG A 361 -29.54 -9.98 10.87
CA ARG A 361 -30.19 -8.65 10.78
C ARG A 361 -31.23 -8.64 9.67
N ASP A 362 -30.91 -9.22 8.52
CA ASP A 362 -31.81 -9.31 7.37
C ASP A 362 -33.06 -10.14 7.73
N MET A 363 -32.90 -11.30 8.35
CA MET A 363 -34.03 -12.11 8.85
C MET A 363 -34.92 -11.35 9.85
N ILE A 364 -34.36 -10.52 10.72
CA ILE A 364 -35.14 -9.70 11.66
C ILE A 364 -35.92 -8.62 10.90
N LEU A 365 -35.29 -7.97 9.91
CA LEU A 365 -35.95 -6.97 9.08
C LEU A 365 -37.07 -7.59 8.25
N GLU A 366 -36.86 -8.74 7.63
CA GLU A 366 -37.89 -9.49 6.89
C GLU A 366 -39.09 -9.82 7.78
N ARG A 367 -38.86 -10.30 9.01
CA ARG A 367 -39.96 -10.57 9.96
C ARG A 367 -40.71 -9.30 10.35
N LYS A 368 -40.02 -8.18 10.56
CA LYS A 368 -40.67 -6.89 10.86
C LYS A 368 -41.49 -6.39 9.67
N MET A 369 -40.96 -6.51 8.46
CA MET A 369 -41.68 -6.16 7.23
C MET A 369 -42.92 -7.03 7.07
N ALA A 370 -42.81 -8.35 7.23
CA ALA A 370 -43.95 -9.26 7.16
C ALA A 370 -45.02 -8.96 8.22
N ALA A 371 -44.63 -8.57 9.43
CA ALA A 371 -45.57 -8.15 10.49
C ALA A 371 -46.27 -6.83 10.14
N MET A 372 -45.54 -5.86 9.59
CA MET A 372 -46.11 -4.59 9.13
C MET A 372 -47.08 -4.81 7.96
N SER A 373 -46.73 -5.63 6.97
CA SER A 373 -47.62 -5.98 5.86
C SER A 373 -48.89 -6.67 6.33
N LYS A 374 -48.81 -7.59 7.30
CA LYS A 374 -50.02 -8.19 7.91
C LYS A 374 -50.89 -7.16 8.61
N LEU A 375 -50.30 -6.23 9.36
CA LEU A 375 -51.05 -5.16 10.02
C LEU A 375 -51.74 -4.25 8.99
N GLU A 376 -51.07 -3.98 7.88
CA GLU A 376 -51.60 -3.19 6.77
C GLU A 376 -52.75 -3.93 6.06
N GLU A 377 -52.60 -5.22 5.77
CA GLU A 377 -53.67 -6.09 5.24
C GLU A 377 -54.89 -6.14 6.20
N GLU A 378 -54.65 -6.25 7.51
CA GLU A 378 -55.71 -6.21 8.53
C GLU A 378 -56.43 -4.84 8.55
N GLN A 379 -55.69 -3.74 8.46
CA GLN A 379 -56.25 -2.39 8.39
C GLN A 379 -57.04 -2.16 7.10
N GLU A 380 -56.55 -2.63 5.95
CA GLU A 380 -57.27 -2.58 4.68
C GLU A 380 -58.55 -3.43 4.71
N ALA A 381 -58.50 -4.61 5.32
CA ALA A 381 -59.67 -5.46 5.52
C ALA A 381 -60.71 -4.77 6.44
N GLN A 382 -60.27 -4.15 7.54
CA GLN A 382 -61.13 -3.36 8.42
C GLN A 382 -61.75 -2.15 7.72
N LEU A 383 -60.96 -1.40 6.94
CA LEU A 383 -61.45 -0.29 6.12
C LEU A 383 -62.46 -0.75 5.07
N SER A 384 -62.19 -1.87 4.40
CA SER A 384 -63.10 -2.47 3.42
C SER A 384 -64.41 -2.91 4.06
N ALA A 385 -64.38 -3.50 5.27
CA ALA A 385 -65.57 -3.86 6.03
C ALA A 385 -66.36 -2.62 6.51
N ALA A 386 -65.67 -1.56 6.95
CA ALA A 386 -66.29 -0.28 7.31
C ALA A 386 -66.96 0.39 6.11
N MET A 387 -66.31 0.37 4.94
CA MET A 387 -66.88 0.86 3.68
C MET A 387 -68.10 0.03 3.24
N ALA A 388 -68.05 -1.30 3.36
CA ALA A 388 -69.17 -2.17 3.04
C ALA A 388 -70.37 -1.95 3.98
N SER A 389 -70.14 -1.82 5.28
CA SER A 389 -71.20 -1.53 6.27
C SER A 389 -71.82 -0.14 6.06
N LEU A 390 -71.02 0.89 5.73
CA LEU A 390 -71.53 2.19 5.31
C LEU A 390 -72.39 2.10 4.05
N ASN A 391 -71.98 1.32 3.05
CA ASN A 391 -72.78 1.11 1.83
C ASN A 391 -74.09 0.33 2.10
N ILE A 392 -74.09 -0.66 3.00
CA ILE A 392 -75.30 -1.39 3.41
C ILE A 392 -76.25 -0.46 4.16
N ASN A 393 -75.75 0.39 5.05
CA ASN A 393 -76.57 1.37 5.77
C ASN A 393 -77.16 2.39 4.79
N ARG A 394 -76.39 2.88 3.81
CA ARG A 394 -76.87 3.75 2.74
C ARG A 394 -77.97 3.08 1.89
N ALA A 395 -77.85 1.78 1.59
CA ALA A 395 -78.85 1.02 0.85
C ALA A 395 -80.13 0.74 1.68
N LYS A 396 -80.02 0.64 3.01
CA LYS A 396 -81.18 0.54 3.93
C LYS A 396 -81.90 1.88 4.06
N ASP A 397 -81.17 2.99 4.14
CA ASP A 397 -81.75 4.34 4.21
C ASP A 397 -82.50 4.71 2.91
N TYR A 398 -82.04 4.24 1.74
CA TYR A 398 -82.77 4.40 0.47
C TYR A 398 -84.02 3.51 0.36
N LYS A 399 -84.11 2.39 1.07
CA LYS A 399 -85.31 1.52 1.10
C LYS A 399 -86.35 1.94 2.14
N ALA A 400 -86.00 2.81 3.09
CA ALA A 400 -86.92 3.40 4.06
C ALA A 400 -87.55 4.72 3.57
N ALA A 401 -87.09 5.25 2.44
CA ALA A 401 -87.55 6.51 1.84
C ALA A 401 -88.40 6.33 0.56
N ASN A 402 -88.70 5.07 0.18
CA ASN A 402 -89.74 4.67 -0.78
C ASN A 402 -90.75 3.80 -0.03
#